data_AF-A0AAJ7BRM3-F1
#
_entry.id   AF-A0AAJ7BRM3-F1
#
_cell.length_a   1.000
_cell.length_b   1.000
_cell.length_c   1.000
_cell.angle_alpha   90.00
_cell.angle_beta   90.00
_cell.angle_gamma   90.00
#
_symmetry.space_group_name_H-M   'P 1'
#
loop_
_entity.id
_entity.type
_entity.pdbx_description
1 polymer ?
#
loop_
_entity_poly.entity_id
_entity_poly.type
_entity_poly.pdbx_seq_one_letter_code
_entity_poly.pdbx_strand_id
1 'polypeptide(L)'
;MSAKMIERPNLLQNNKEYRVFLQEHSILFEYKMVCIQDLKGIYVIPSAQNSFLWFGVQFVRQGIYQGGVFRFTITLPPNFPDGGCPKVVFQTNVFHPLINPDSGELYLAWNFPEWKRTNRVWSLIQFITKILTKVDSKMTPINQVAAALLETDVEKFQKLAKESVKNSLSQVYDPPPTDDPHYITFSPYDNDLHDPIKEEIYQPKEERENKTVGFSWVQPGSLQPFSKSETR
;
A
#
# COMPACT_ATOMS: atom_id res chain seq x y z
N MET A 1 52.28 4.06 35.38
CA MET A 1 51.10 4.90 35.12
C MET A 1 50.11 4.06 34.33
N SER A 2 48.98 3.71 34.96
CA SER A 2 47.95 2.83 34.39
C SER A 2 47.09 3.60 33.39
N ALA A 3 46.93 3.06 32.18
CA ALA A 3 46.03 3.62 31.18
C ALA A 3 44.59 3.49 31.68
N LYS A 4 43.94 4.64 31.92
CA LYS A 4 42.51 4.67 32.27
C LYS A 4 41.72 4.10 31.09
N MET A 5 41.07 2.96 31.31
CA MET A 5 40.04 2.43 30.43
C MET A 5 38.98 3.51 30.24
N ILE A 6 38.73 3.88 28.97
CA ILE A 6 37.56 4.66 28.59
C ILE A 6 36.36 3.77 28.92
N GLU A 7 35.59 4.16 29.94
CA GLU A 7 34.35 3.48 30.29
C GLU A 7 33.44 3.48 29.06
N ARG A 8 33.08 2.28 28.59
CA ARG A 8 32.07 2.12 27.54
C ARG A 8 30.74 2.61 28.09
N PRO A 9 30.05 3.57 27.45
CA PRO A 9 28.73 3.98 27.89
C PRO A 9 27.76 2.80 27.83
N ASN A 10 26.84 2.73 28.80
CA ASN A 10 25.87 1.65 28.99
C ASN A 10 25.06 1.36 27.71
N LEU A 11 25.43 0.29 27.00
CA LEU A 11 24.84 -0.15 25.72
C LEU A 11 23.39 -0.67 25.83
N LEU A 12 22.89 -0.93 27.04
CA LEU A 12 21.60 -1.61 27.24
C LEU A 12 20.38 -0.71 27.02
N GLN A 13 20.47 0.60 27.31
CA GLN A 13 19.40 1.57 27.04
C GLN A 13 19.37 1.98 25.56
N ASN A 14 20.54 2.20 24.95
CA ASN A 14 20.68 2.54 23.53
C ASN A 14 20.11 1.48 22.57
N ASN A 15 20.10 0.20 22.97
CA ASN A 15 19.62 -0.89 22.11
C ASN A 15 18.10 -0.84 21.84
N LYS A 16 17.29 -0.33 22.76
CA LYS A 16 15.83 -0.29 22.55
C LYS A 16 15.43 0.87 21.64
N GLU A 17 15.97 2.06 21.89
CA GLU A 17 15.72 3.25 21.07
C GLU A 17 16.25 3.05 19.65
N TYR A 18 17.45 2.48 19.50
CA TYR A 18 18.02 2.17 18.19
C TYR A 18 17.16 1.18 17.38
N ARG A 19 16.50 0.22 18.05
CA ARG A 19 15.59 -0.71 17.37
C ARG A 19 14.33 -0.02 16.85
N VAL A 20 13.80 0.97 17.55
CA VAL A 20 12.66 1.77 17.09
C VAL A 20 13.03 2.53 15.82
N PHE A 21 14.19 3.20 15.80
CA PHE A 21 14.66 3.91 14.61
C PHE A 21 14.89 2.98 13.41
N LEU A 22 15.49 1.81 13.62
CA LEU A 22 15.67 0.82 12.56
C LEU A 22 14.33 0.30 12.02
N GLN A 23 13.35 0.11 12.90
CA GLN A 23 12.01 -0.32 12.54
C GLN A 23 11.26 0.75 11.73
N GLU A 24 11.26 2.01 12.18
CA GLU A 24 10.69 3.13 11.43
C GLU A 24 11.36 3.29 10.05
N HIS A 25 12.69 3.22 10.00
CA HIS A 25 13.43 3.25 8.74
C HIS A 25 13.03 2.09 7.81
N SER A 26 12.80 0.89 8.35
CA SER A 26 12.34 -0.28 7.58
C SER A 26 10.94 -0.05 7.01
N ILE A 27 10.02 0.52 7.78
CA ILE A 27 8.66 0.84 7.33
C ILE A 27 8.68 1.92 6.24
N LEU A 28 9.44 3.00 6.44
CA LEU A 28 9.62 4.06 5.45
C LEU A 28 10.23 3.52 4.14
N PHE A 29 11.21 2.62 4.25
CA PHE A 29 11.79 1.95 3.10
C PHE A 29 10.75 1.12 2.35
N GLU A 30 9.92 0.35 3.03
CA GLU A 30 8.83 -0.40 2.38
C GLU A 30 7.84 0.53 1.68
N TYR A 31 7.45 1.65 2.31
CA TYR A 31 6.56 2.61 1.67
C TYR A 31 7.19 3.21 0.41
N LYS A 32 8.48 3.58 0.47
CA LYS A 32 9.22 4.04 -0.71
C LYS A 32 9.23 2.98 -1.81
N MET A 33 9.40 1.71 -1.47
CA MET A 33 9.33 0.61 -2.43
C MET A 33 7.95 0.50 -3.07
N VAL A 34 6.86 0.67 -2.31
CA VAL A 34 5.50 0.71 -2.86
C VAL A 34 5.34 1.84 -3.87
N CYS A 35 5.81 3.05 -3.56
CA CYS A 35 5.76 4.17 -4.48
C CYS A 35 6.56 3.91 -5.78
N ILE A 36 7.74 3.28 -5.67
CA ILE A 36 8.59 2.95 -6.83
C ILE A 36 7.94 1.91 -7.75
N GLN A 37 7.19 0.94 -7.19
CA GLN A 37 6.54 -0.09 -7.99
C GLN A 37 5.37 0.43 -8.86
N ASP A 38 4.84 1.63 -8.58
CA ASP A 38 3.79 2.28 -9.37
C ASP A 38 2.59 1.36 -9.68
N LEU A 39 2.06 0.74 -8.62
CA LEU A 39 0.96 -0.21 -8.71
C LEU A 39 -0.33 0.48 -9.16
N LYS A 40 -0.91 0.03 -10.28
CA LYS A 40 -2.06 0.67 -10.89
C LYS A 40 -3.38 0.25 -10.23
N GLY A 41 -4.27 1.23 -10.05
CA GLY A 41 -5.62 0.99 -9.55
C GLY A 41 -5.68 0.71 -8.05
N ILE A 42 -4.60 0.93 -7.31
CA ILE A 42 -4.57 0.80 -5.85
C ILE A 42 -3.78 1.97 -5.27
N TYR A 43 -4.29 2.58 -4.22
CA TYR A 43 -3.61 3.63 -3.48
C TYR A 43 -3.44 3.15 -2.05
N VAL A 44 -2.22 3.28 -1.52
CA VAL A 44 -1.90 2.88 -0.16
C VAL A 44 -0.98 3.93 0.46
N ILE A 45 -1.29 4.33 1.69
CA ILE A 45 -0.53 5.32 2.44
C ILE A 45 -0.45 4.91 3.92
N PRO A 46 0.72 4.99 4.58
CA PRO A 46 0.83 4.81 6.03
C PRO A 46 0.00 5.87 6.77
N SER A 47 -0.61 5.51 7.88
CA SER A 47 -1.30 6.44 8.79
C SER A 47 -0.32 7.52 9.28
N ALA A 48 -0.81 8.75 9.42
CA ALA A 48 0.00 9.85 9.95
C ALA A 48 0.30 9.65 11.45
N GLN A 49 -0.60 9.00 12.17
CA GLN A 49 -0.50 8.79 13.61
C GLN A 49 0.20 7.47 13.99
N ASN A 50 0.13 6.45 13.14
CA ASN A 50 0.70 5.12 13.40
C ASN A 50 1.30 4.51 12.13
N SER A 51 2.63 4.48 12.04
CA SER A 51 3.37 3.95 10.88
C SER A 51 3.14 2.45 10.61
N PHE A 52 2.60 1.69 11.57
CA PHE A 52 2.24 0.27 11.40
C PHE A 52 0.87 0.07 10.78
N LEU A 53 0.01 1.10 10.75
CA LEU A 53 -1.32 1.03 10.15
C LEU A 53 -1.27 1.77 8.82
N TRP A 54 -1.66 1.12 7.73
CA TRP A 54 -1.69 1.75 6.41
C TRP A 54 -3.11 1.71 5.87
N PHE A 55 -3.56 2.83 5.30
CA PHE A 55 -4.86 2.95 4.65
C PHE A 55 -4.71 2.65 3.17
N GLY A 56 -5.63 1.85 2.64
CA GLY A 56 -5.63 1.47 1.24
C GLY A 56 -7.00 1.54 0.62
N VAL A 57 -7.03 1.84 -0.67
CA VAL A 57 -8.23 1.78 -1.50
C VAL A 57 -7.89 1.12 -2.84
N GLN A 58 -8.66 0.09 -3.19
CA GLN A 58 -8.54 -0.63 -4.45
C GLN A 58 -9.68 -0.25 -5.38
N PHE A 59 -9.31 0.25 -6.55
CA PHE A 59 -10.19 0.47 -7.70
C PHE A 59 -10.07 -0.72 -8.65
N VAL A 60 -11.09 -1.57 -8.69
CA VAL A 60 -11.05 -2.77 -9.52
C VAL A 60 -11.46 -2.43 -10.95
N ARG A 61 -10.56 -2.66 -11.92
CA ARG A 61 -10.77 -2.26 -13.33
C ARG A 61 -11.28 -3.39 -14.23
N GLN A 62 -11.18 -4.64 -13.79
CA GLN A 62 -11.51 -5.83 -14.57
C GLN A 62 -11.91 -7.00 -13.66
N GLY A 63 -12.58 -8.00 -14.22
CA GLY A 63 -13.07 -9.16 -13.48
C GLY A 63 -14.45 -8.96 -12.88
N ILE A 64 -14.88 -9.89 -12.02
CA ILE A 64 -16.24 -9.91 -11.47
C ILE A 64 -16.53 -8.70 -10.58
N TYR A 65 -15.49 -8.17 -9.92
CA TYR A 65 -15.59 -7.00 -9.04
C TYR A 65 -15.32 -5.66 -9.75
N GLN A 66 -15.29 -5.64 -11.08
CA GLN A 66 -15.04 -4.43 -11.87
C GLN A 66 -15.97 -3.28 -11.47
N GLY A 67 -15.41 -2.09 -11.32
CA GLY A 67 -16.10 -0.88 -10.87
C GLY A 67 -16.18 -0.74 -9.35
N GLY A 68 -15.77 -1.75 -8.58
CA GLY A 68 -15.75 -1.67 -7.12
C GLY A 68 -14.64 -0.77 -6.57
N VAL A 69 -14.95 -0.11 -5.46
CA VAL A 69 -14.05 0.77 -4.70
C VAL A 69 -13.93 0.23 -3.28
N PHE A 70 -12.96 -0.64 -3.06
CA PHE A 70 -12.82 -1.36 -1.79
C PHE A 70 -11.77 -0.72 -0.91
N ARG A 71 -12.19 -0.23 0.26
CA ARG A 71 -11.27 0.26 1.29
C ARG A 71 -10.78 -0.88 2.16
N PHE A 72 -9.52 -0.81 2.55
CA PHE A 72 -8.91 -1.78 3.44
C PHE A 72 -7.83 -1.11 4.29
N THR A 73 -7.46 -1.79 5.36
CA THR A 73 -6.32 -1.41 6.21
C THR A 73 -5.29 -2.52 6.20
N ILE A 74 -4.01 -2.15 6.13
CA ILE A 74 -2.89 -3.07 6.36
C ILE A 74 -2.33 -2.77 7.74
N THR A 75 -2.21 -3.78 8.59
CA THR A 75 -1.57 -3.66 9.90
C THR A 75 -0.29 -4.48 9.92
N LEU A 76 0.85 -3.79 9.99
CA LEU A 76 2.17 -4.41 10.14
C LEU A 76 2.32 -5.00 11.56
N PRO A 77 3.02 -6.12 11.72
CA PRO A 77 3.24 -6.70 13.04
C PRO A 77 4.13 -5.79 13.91
N PRO A 78 3.96 -5.77 15.25
CA PRO A 78 4.75 -4.91 16.14
C PRO A 78 6.26 -5.15 16.11
N ASN A 79 6.69 -6.33 15.64
CA ASN A 79 8.10 -6.69 15.47
C ASN A 79 8.57 -6.63 14.01
N PHE A 80 7.84 -5.95 13.11
CA PHE A 80 8.26 -5.71 11.72
C PHE A 80 9.68 -5.11 11.67
N PRO A 81 10.58 -5.54 10.76
CA PRO A 81 10.38 -6.51 9.68
C PRO A 81 10.60 -7.98 10.07
N ASP A 82 10.96 -8.28 11.32
CA ASP A 82 11.19 -9.65 11.81
C ASP A 82 9.89 -10.38 12.21
N GLY A 83 8.74 -9.76 11.95
CA GLY A 83 7.41 -10.27 12.25
C GLY A 83 6.80 -11.15 11.18
N GLY A 84 5.58 -11.60 11.47
CA GLY A 84 4.77 -12.38 10.54
C GLY A 84 4.18 -11.56 9.38
N CYS A 85 3.28 -12.18 8.62
CA CYS A 85 2.59 -11.52 7.52
C CYS A 85 1.75 -10.34 8.06
N PRO A 86 1.79 -9.16 7.40
CA PRO A 86 0.87 -8.08 7.73
C PRO A 86 -0.58 -8.53 7.62
N LYS A 87 -1.44 -8.01 8.49
CA LYS A 87 -2.88 -8.27 8.46
C LYS A 87 -3.55 -7.31 7.47
N VAL A 88 -4.46 -7.82 6.64
CA VAL A 88 -5.27 -7.01 5.71
C VAL A 88 -6.74 -7.20 6.04
N VAL A 89 -7.44 -6.09 6.28
CA VAL A 89 -8.88 -6.09 6.62
C VAL A 89 -9.62 -5.14 5.69
N PHE A 90 -10.63 -5.66 4.99
CA PHE A 90 -11.54 -4.85 4.20
C PHE A 90 -12.58 -4.19 5.10
N GLN A 91 -12.83 -2.91 4.87
CA GLN A 91 -13.84 -2.15 5.62
C GLN A 91 -15.23 -2.35 5.02
N THR A 92 -15.31 -2.48 3.71
CA THR A 92 -16.53 -2.83 3.00
C THR A 92 -16.69 -4.35 2.96
N ASN A 93 -17.92 -4.85 3.08
CA ASN A 93 -18.16 -6.29 2.98
C ASN A 93 -17.89 -6.75 1.53
N VAL A 94 -16.95 -7.68 1.37
CA VAL A 94 -16.58 -8.24 0.07
C VAL A 94 -16.87 -9.73 0.06
N PHE A 95 -17.86 -10.14 -0.74
CA PHE A 95 -18.16 -11.55 -0.93
C PHE A 95 -17.10 -12.22 -1.80
N HIS A 96 -16.07 -12.81 -1.20
CA HIS A 96 -14.94 -13.46 -1.89
C HIS A 96 -14.47 -14.70 -1.11
N PRO A 97 -13.99 -15.80 -1.76
CA PRO A 97 -13.62 -17.03 -1.04
C PRO A 97 -12.45 -16.88 -0.05
N LEU A 98 -11.51 -15.95 -0.29
CA LEU A 98 -10.40 -15.63 0.63
C LEU A 98 -10.71 -14.56 1.69
N ILE A 99 -11.88 -13.93 1.67
CA ILE A 99 -12.21 -12.87 2.62
C ILE A 99 -13.17 -13.45 3.65
N ASN A 100 -12.83 -13.31 4.93
CA ASN A 100 -13.72 -13.72 6.01
C ASN A 100 -14.97 -12.81 6.01
N PRO A 101 -16.19 -13.39 5.91
CA PRO A 101 -17.42 -12.59 5.80
C PRO A 101 -17.75 -11.78 7.05
N ASP A 102 -17.30 -12.22 8.24
CA ASP A 102 -17.62 -11.56 9.51
C ASP A 102 -16.58 -10.50 9.88
N SER A 103 -15.29 -10.80 9.70
CA SER A 103 -14.21 -9.90 10.08
C SER A 103 -13.69 -9.01 8.96
N GLY A 104 -14.01 -9.32 7.69
CA GLY A 104 -13.43 -8.66 6.53
C GLY A 104 -11.94 -8.97 6.31
N GLU A 105 -11.36 -9.88 7.11
CA GLU A 105 -9.95 -10.22 7.05
C GLU A 105 -9.63 -11.07 5.82
N LEU A 106 -8.58 -10.68 5.10
CA LEU A 106 -8.08 -11.43 3.96
C LEU A 106 -7.16 -12.55 4.41
N TYR A 107 -7.45 -13.77 3.95
CA TYR A 107 -6.62 -14.93 4.19
C TYR A 107 -5.38 -14.95 3.26
N LEU A 108 -4.23 -14.57 3.82
CA LEU A 108 -2.98 -14.40 3.07
C LEU A 108 -2.16 -15.68 2.93
N ALA A 109 -2.38 -16.68 3.80
CA ALA A 109 -1.59 -17.91 3.83
C ALA A 109 -1.66 -18.74 2.52
N TRP A 110 -2.67 -18.50 1.67
CA TRP A 110 -2.70 -19.08 0.32
C TRP A 110 -1.50 -18.66 -0.55
N ASN A 111 -1.11 -17.39 -0.50
CA ASN A 111 0.00 -16.84 -1.30
C ASN A 111 1.28 -16.62 -0.46
N PHE A 112 1.12 -16.45 0.85
CA PHE A 112 2.19 -16.27 1.81
C PHE A 112 2.05 -17.26 2.97
N PRO A 113 2.27 -18.58 2.75
CA PRO A 113 2.20 -19.58 3.82
C PRO A 113 3.15 -19.27 4.99
N GLU A 114 4.31 -18.70 4.66
CA GLU A 114 5.28 -18.17 5.61
C GLU A 114 5.72 -16.80 5.12
N TRP A 115 5.73 -15.81 6.02
CA TRP A 115 6.24 -14.48 5.71
C TRP A 115 7.75 -14.45 5.90
N LYS A 116 8.47 -14.38 4.78
CA LYS A 116 9.93 -14.37 4.74
C LYS A 116 10.42 -12.93 4.63
N ARG A 117 11.67 -12.67 5.04
CA ARG A 117 12.32 -11.35 4.87
C ARG A 117 12.44 -10.88 3.41
N THR A 118 12.28 -11.78 2.45
CA THR A 118 12.24 -11.45 1.02
C THR A 118 10.87 -10.94 0.57
N ASN A 119 9.81 -11.21 1.34
CA ASN A 119 8.48 -10.66 1.08
C ASN A 119 8.46 -9.18 1.42
N ARG A 120 7.69 -8.43 0.63
CA ARG A 120 7.60 -6.98 0.70
C ARG A 120 6.15 -6.54 0.75
N VAL A 121 5.89 -5.36 1.31
CA VAL A 121 4.53 -4.84 1.41
C VAL A 121 3.93 -4.60 0.02
N TRP A 122 4.73 -4.19 -0.97
CA TRP A 122 4.25 -4.05 -2.35
C TRP A 122 3.79 -5.38 -2.96
N SER A 123 4.44 -6.51 -2.63
CA SER A 123 4.03 -7.83 -3.13
C SER A 123 2.70 -8.30 -2.52
N LEU A 124 2.45 -7.91 -1.27
CA LEU A 124 1.16 -8.09 -0.61
C LEU A 124 0.07 -7.24 -1.28
N ILE A 125 0.35 -5.97 -1.58
CA ILE A 125 -0.59 -5.06 -2.26
C ILE A 125 -0.93 -5.61 -3.66
N GLN A 126 0.04 -6.12 -4.41
CA GLN A 126 -0.22 -6.79 -5.68
C GLN A 126 -1.12 -8.01 -5.54
N PHE A 127 -0.96 -8.78 -4.46
CA PHE A 127 -1.83 -9.92 -4.18
C PHE A 127 -3.29 -9.48 -3.96
N ILE A 128 -3.53 -8.39 -3.24
CA ILE A 128 -4.88 -7.80 -3.07
C ILE A 128 -5.50 -7.48 -4.44
N THR A 129 -4.76 -6.82 -5.33
CA THR A 129 -5.24 -6.52 -6.68
C THR A 129 -5.51 -7.81 -7.48
N LYS A 130 -4.64 -8.82 -7.36
CA LYS A 130 -4.75 -10.09 -8.08
C LYS A 130 -6.04 -10.85 -7.73
N ILE A 131 -6.37 -10.98 -6.44
CA ILE A 131 -7.54 -11.76 -6.02
C ILE A 131 -8.87 -11.12 -6.47
N LEU A 132 -8.94 -9.78 -6.48
CA LEU A 132 -10.13 -9.05 -6.92
C LEU A 132 -10.26 -8.98 -8.44
N THR A 133 -9.13 -9.12 -9.14
CA THR A 133 -9.07 -9.16 -10.61
C THR A 133 -9.41 -10.55 -11.16
N LYS A 134 -8.85 -11.60 -10.56
CA LYS A 134 -9.00 -12.98 -11.01
C LYS A 134 -9.20 -13.90 -9.81
N VAL A 135 -10.44 -14.37 -9.67
CA VAL A 135 -10.82 -15.38 -8.68
C VAL A 135 -10.31 -16.75 -9.18
N ASP A 136 -9.41 -17.37 -8.41
CA ASP A 136 -8.82 -18.68 -8.70
C ASP A 136 -9.57 -19.80 -7.97
N SER A 137 -10.12 -20.78 -8.69
CA SER A 137 -10.87 -21.89 -8.09
C SER A 137 -10.01 -22.81 -7.22
N LYS A 138 -8.68 -22.77 -7.33
CA LYS A 138 -7.77 -23.63 -6.53
C LYS A 138 -7.41 -23.03 -5.17
N MET A 139 -7.82 -21.80 -4.89
CA MET A 139 -7.49 -21.12 -3.65
C MET A 139 -8.04 -21.88 -2.44
N THR A 140 -7.28 -21.93 -1.33
CA THR A 140 -7.82 -22.49 -0.07
C THR A 140 -8.83 -21.50 0.52
N PRO A 141 -10.14 -21.80 0.49
CA PRO A 141 -11.15 -20.82 0.84
C PRO A 141 -11.32 -20.72 2.36
N ILE A 142 -11.51 -19.49 2.85
CA ILE A 142 -11.98 -19.24 4.22
C ILE A 142 -13.51 -19.11 4.24
N ASN A 143 -14.08 -18.47 3.21
CA ASN A 143 -15.50 -18.37 3.02
C ASN A 143 -15.99 -19.56 2.19
N GLN A 144 -16.43 -20.60 2.90
CA GLN A 144 -16.91 -21.84 2.31
C GLN A 144 -18.17 -21.63 1.45
N VAL A 145 -19.02 -20.65 1.80
CA VAL A 145 -20.23 -20.33 1.02
C VAL A 145 -19.86 -19.76 -0.33
N ALA A 146 -18.91 -18.82 -0.38
CA ALA A 146 -18.41 -18.24 -1.61
C ALA A 146 -17.71 -19.30 -2.50
N ALA A 147 -16.94 -20.21 -1.90
CA ALA A 147 -16.30 -21.30 -2.63
C ALA A 147 -17.30 -22.31 -3.20
N ALA A 148 -18.27 -22.76 -2.41
CA ALA A 148 -19.30 -23.68 -2.87
C ALA A 148 -20.10 -23.08 -4.04
N LEU A 149 -20.49 -21.80 -3.95
CA LEU A 149 -21.19 -21.12 -5.05
C LEU A 149 -20.31 -20.99 -6.30
N LEU A 150 -19.01 -20.78 -6.16
CA LEU A 150 -18.10 -20.71 -7.31
C LEU A 150 -18.05 -22.04 -8.08
N GLU A 151 -18.25 -23.19 -7.40
CA GLU A 151 -18.28 -24.52 -8.01
C GLU A 151 -19.67 -24.91 -8.52
N THR A 152 -20.73 -24.63 -7.76
CA THR A 152 -22.09 -25.09 -8.09
C THR A 152 -22.89 -24.11 -8.94
N ASP A 153 -22.80 -22.81 -8.65
CA ASP A 153 -23.66 -21.77 -9.22
C ASP A 153 -22.92 -20.43 -9.35
N VAL A 154 -22.17 -20.34 -10.45
CA VAL A 154 -21.35 -19.16 -10.78
C VAL A 154 -22.21 -17.91 -10.97
N GLU A 155 -23.45 -18.04 -11.44
CA GLU A 155 -24.33 -16.89 -11.65
C GLU A 155 -24.73 -16.25 -10.32
N LYS A 156 -25.11 -17.07 -9.34
CA LYS A 156 -25.40 -16.60 -7.97
C LYS A 156 -24.16 -16.01 -7.31
N PHE A 157 -22.99 -16.62 -7.49
CA PHE A 157 -21.73 -16.04 -7.02
C PHE A 157 -21.49 -14.64 -7.61
N GLN A 158 -21.63 -14.50 -8.94
CA GLN A 158 -21.46 -13.21 -9.62
C GLN A 158 -22.47 -12.17 -9.15
N LYS A 159 -23.72 -12.56 -8.85
CA LYS A 159 -24.73 -11.66 -8.31
C LYS A 159 -24.32 -11.10 -6.95
N LEU A 160 -23.89 -11.95 -6.01
CA LEU A 160 -23.43 -11.54 -4.68
C LEU A 160 -22.14 -10.69 -4.73
N ALA A 161 -21.23 -11.03 -5.63
CA ALA A 161 -20.03 -10.23 -5.88
C ALA A 161 -20.37 -8.83 -6.42
N LYS A 162 -21.35 -8.73 -7.34
CA LYS A 162 -21.86 -7.43 -7.83
C LYS A 162 -22.60 -6.63 -6.75
N GLU A 163 -23.29 -7.30 -5.83
CA GLU A 163 -23.87 -6.63 -4.65
C GLU A 163 -22.78 -6.03 -3.77
N SER A 164 -21.64 -6.73 -3.60
CA SER A 164 -20.48 -6.18 -2.89
C SER A 164 -19.92 -4.93 -3.59
N VAL A 165 -19.85 -4.92 -4.93
CA VAL A 165 -19.47 -3.74 -5.72
C VAL A 165 -20.44 -2.58 -5.48
N LYS A 166 -21.75 -2.83 -5.56
CA LYS A 166 -22.77 -1.79 -5.32
C LYS A 166 -22.67 -1.20 -3.91
N ASN A 167 -22.50 -2.05 -2.90
CA ASN A 167 -22.32 -1.61 -1.51
C ASN A 167 -21.06 -0.77 -1.35
N SER A 168 -19.96 -1.17 -1.98
CA SER A 168 -18.72 -0.42 -1.96
C SER A 168 -18.91 1.00 -2.51
N LEU A 169 -19.68 1.14 -3.60
CA LEU A 169 -19.98 2.43 -4.23
C LEU A 169 -20.90 3.32 -3.38
N SER A 170 -21.89 2.75 -2.69
CA SER A 170 -22.77 3.52 -1.81
C SER A 170 -22.03 4.13 -0.61
N GLN A 171 -20.92 3.51 -0.19
CA GLN A 171 -20.12 3.92 0.97
C GLN A 171 -18.89 4.75 0.58
N VAL A 172 -18.76 5.15 -0.69
CA VAL A 172 -17.59 5.92 -1.18
C VAL A 172 -17.50 7.29 -0.50
N TYR A 173 -18.63 7.92 -0.21
CA TYR A 173 -18.68 9.28 0.36
C TYR A 173 -18.98 9.29 1.86
N ASP A 174 -18.93 8.12 2.52
CA ASP A 174 -19.12 8.04 3.96
C ASP A 174 -18.01 8.84 4.68
N PRO A 175 -18.35 9.50 5.80
CA PRO A 175 -17.37 10.22 6.59
C PRO A 175 -16.28 9.26 7.10
N PRO A 176 -15.05 9.76 7.29
CA PRO A 176 -13.96 8.92 7.75
C PRO A 176 -14.26 8.35 9.15
N PRO A 177 -13.94 7.08 9.41
CA PRO A 177 -14.12 6.46 10.72
C PRO A 177 -13.05 6.88 11.73
N THR A 178 -12.07 7.69 11.31
CA THR A 178 -10.92 8.12 12.09
C THR A 178 -10.57 9.56 11.73
N ASP A 179 -9.99 10.29 12.68
CA ASP A 179 -9.49 11.66 12.49
C ASP A 179 -8.07 11.70 11.90
N ASP A 180 -7.54 10.56 11.45
CA ASP A 180 -6.20 10.49 10.84
C ASP A 180 -6.16 11.23 9.49
N PRO A 181 -5.27 12.23 9.31
CA PRO A 181 -5.17 12.99 8.07
C PRO A 181 -4.84 12.18 6.81
N HIS A 182 -4.21 11.00 6.95
CA HIS A 182 -3.88 10.14 5.82
C HIS A 182 -5.02 9.17 5.46
N TYR A 183 -6.15 9.20 6.17
CA TYR A 183 -7.30 8.39 5.78
C TYR A 183 -7.86 8.85 4.44
N ILE A 184 -8.03 7.91 3.50
CA ILE A 184 -8.42 8.24 2.13
C ILE A 184 -9.94 8.46 2.05
N THR A 185 -10.33 9.72 1.87
CA THR A 185 -11.72 10.16 1.67
C THR A 185 -11.97 10.58 0.23
N PHE A 186 -13.23 10.52 -0.20
CA PHE A 186 -13.67 11.03 -1.50
C PHE A 186 -14.78 12.04 -1.30
N SER A 187 -14.83 13.03 -2.17
CA SER A 187 -15.94 13.97 -2.29
C SER A 187 -16.64 13.76 -3.63
N PRO A 188 -17.95 14.06 -3.73
CA PRO A 188 -18.63 14.14 -5.01
C PRO A 188 -17.89 15.09 -5.97
N TYR A 189 -18.04 14.83 -7.26
CA TYR A 189 -17.43 15.69 -8.28
C TYR A 189 -18.13 17.06 -8.29
N ASP A 190 -17.37 18.09 -7.95
CA ASP A 190 -17.70 19.49 -8.12
C ASP A 190 -17.03 20.04 -9.39
N ASN A 191 -17.81 20.61 -10.31
CA ASN A 191 -17.29 21.14 -11.57
C ASN A 191 -16.34 22.32 -11.34
N ASP A 192 -16.68 23.24 -10.43
CA ASP A 192 -15.92 24.48 -10.23
C ASP A 192 -14.54 24.18 -9.63
N LEU A 193 -14.46 23.17 -8.76
CA LEU A 193 -13.21 22.75 -8.12
C LEU A 193 -12.37 21.84 -9.02
N HIS A 194 -13.00 20.87 -9.70
CA HIS A 194 -12.26 19.79 -10.36
C HIS A 194 -12.02 20.03 -11.85
N ASP A 195 -12.86 20.79 -12.57
CA ASP A 195 -12.66 21.04 -14.00
C ASP A 195 -11.32 21.70 -14.32
N PRO A 196 -10.84 22.72 -13.58
CA PRO A 196 -9.53 23.31 -13.83
C PRO A 196 -8.38 22.29 -13.70
N ILE A 197 -8.44 21.43 -12.68
CA ILE A 197 -7.43 20.38 -12.44
C ILE A 197 -7.51 19.31 -13.53
N LYS A 198 -8.72 18.95 -13.94
CA LYS A 198 -8.96 17.98 -15.00
C LYS A 198 -8.38 18.48 -16.33
N GLU A 199 -8.61 19.75 -16.68
CA GLU A 199 -8.02 20.38 -17.86
C GLU A 199 -6.49 20.36 -17.78
N GLU A 200 -5.90 20.67 -16.63
CA GLU A 200 -4.44 20.58 -16.40
C GLU A 200 -3.90 19.16 -16.63
N ILE A 201 -4.61 18.13 -16.17
CA ILE A 201 -4.21 16.72 -16.36
C ILE A 201 -4.21 16.32 -17.85
N TYR A 202 -5.13 16.86 -18.64
CA TYR A 202 -5.20 16.58 -20.08
C TYR A 202 -4.18 17.37 -20.91
N GLN A 203 -3.59 18.43 -20.36
CA GLN A 203 -2.49 19.10 -21.03
C GLN A 203 -1.29 18.16 -21.11
N PRO A 204 -0.62 18.06 -22.28
CA PRO A 204 0.65 17.35 -22.37
C PRO A 204 1.59 18.00 -21.36
N LYS A 205 2.05 17.23 -20.36
CA LYS A 205 3.20 17.69 -19.59
C LYS A 205 4.33 17.82 -20.60
N GLU A 206 4.82 19.05 -20.81
CA GLU A 206 6.13 19.24 -21.42
C GLU A 206 7.04 18.25 -20.71
N GLU A 207 7.75 17.42 -21.48
CA GLU A 207 8.81 16.60 -20.92
C GLU A 207 9.75 17.59 -20.24
N ARG A 208 9.57 17.80 -18.93
CA ARG A 208 10.66 18.25 -18.10
C ARG A 208 11.67 17.16 -18.33
N GLU A 209 12.63 17.43 -19.20
CA GLU A 209 13.81 16.60 -19.35
C GLU A 209 14.19 16.29 -17.91
N ASN A 210 14.01 15.04 -17.49
CA ASN A 210 14.71 14.51 -16.35
C ASN A 210 16.16 14.44 -16.82
N LYS A 211 16.78 15.60 -17.02
CA LYS A 211 18.18 15.81 -16.77
C LYS A 211 18.31 15.50 -15.29
N THR A 212 18.44 14.21 -14.97
CA THR A 212 19.37 13.78 -13.96
C THR A 212 20.71 14.33 -14.40
N VAL A 213 20.93 15.62 -14.15
CA VAL A 213 22.27 16.14 -13.95
C VAL A 213 22.66 15.41 -12.68
N GLY A 214 23.25 14.21 -12.83
CA GLY A 214 24.00 13.64 -11.74
C GLY A 214 24.87 14.76 -11.20
N PHE A 215 24.98 14.92 -9.89
CA PHE A 215 25.83 15.95 -9.28
C PHE A 215 27.27 15.67 -9.69
N SER A 216 27.63 16.09 -10.89
CA SER A 216 28.97 16.03 -11.42
C SER A 216 29.66 17.18 -10.76
N TRP A 217 30.58 16.85 -9.86
CA TRP A 217 31.49 17.84 -9.29
C TRP A 217 32.43 18.42 -10.35
N VAL A 218 32.36 17.96 -11.60
CA VAL A 218 33.17 18.41 -12.73
C VAL A 218 32.26 18.90 -13.84
N GLN A 219 32.50 20.10 -14.36
CA GLN A 219 31.76 20.60 -15.52
C GLN A 219 32.02 19.77 -16.77
N PRO A 220 31.03 19.61 -17.67
CA PRO A 220 31.22 18.98 -18.97
C PRO A 220 32.38 19.66 -19.73
N GLY A 221 33.42 18.89 -20.08
CA GLY A 221 34.61 19.39 -20.79
C GLY A 221 35.73 19.94 -19.89
N SER A 222 35.53 19.97 -18.57
CA SER A 222 36.59 20.28 -17.60
C SER A 222 37.16 18.99 -17.02
N LEU A 223 38.45 19.03 -16.65
CA LEU A 223 39.08 17.98 -15.84
C LEU A 223 39.25 18.41 -14.38
N GLN A 224 38.78 19.62 -14.00
CA GLN A 224 38.90 20.14 -12.65
C GLN A 224 37.69 19.76 -11.77
N PRO A 225 37.93 19.06 -10.65
CA PRO A 225 36.94 18.87 -9.58
C PRO A 225 36.50 20.22 -8.97
N PHE A 226 35.22 20.32 -8.64
CA PHE A 226 34.50 21.48 -8.08
C PHE A 226 34.42 22.74 -8.96
N SER A 227 34.42 22.57 -10.28
CA SER A 227 34.25 23.70 -11.20
C SER A 227 32.86 24.34 -11.05
N LYS A 228 32.81 25.58 -10.54
CA LYS A 228 31.57 26.36 -10.36
C LYS A 228 31.13 26.96 -11.70
N SER A 229 29.82 26.98 -11.96
CA SER A 229 29.27 27.73 -13.09
C SER A 229 29.49 29.22 -12.82
N GLU A 230 30.21 29.90 -13.72
CA GLU A 230 30.24 31.36 -13.72
C GLU A 230 28.81 31.83 -14.03
N THR A 231 28.15 32.35 -13.00
CA THR A 231 26.81 32.92 -13.10
C THR A 231 26.94 34.26 -13.81
N ARG A 232 26.28 34.41 -14.94
CA ARG A 232 26.05 35.69 -15.60
C ARG A 232 24.59 36.10 -15.42
#